data_AF-A0A542DFF9-F1
#
_entry.id   AF-A0A542DFF9-F1
#
_cell.length_a   1.000
_cell.length_b   1.000
_cell.length_c   1.000
_cell.angle_alpha   90.00
_cell.angle_beta   90.00
_cell.angle_gamma   90.00
#
_symmetry.space_group_name_H-M   'P 1'
#
loop_
_entity.id
_entity.type
_entity.pdbx_description
1 polymer ?
#
loop_
_entity_poly.entity_id
_entity_poly.type
_entity_poly.pdbx_seq_one_letter_code
_entity_poly.pdbx_strand_id
1 'polypeptide(L)'
;MSLRDGSSHVEQTRHPVIESSTTARKIAAVTRISMGLLFLWAFADKTSGWGYATSSTNAVVNGGSPTTGFLSGVHVGPFAGTLRGWAGAWWADWLFMAGLLGIGLALLLGVGLRLAAIGAGHTWGLGNRWARVTRHQPWLR
;
A
#
# COMPACT_ATOMS: atom_id res chain seq x y z
N MET A 1 33.41 27.98 53.07
CA MET A 1 32.07 27.41 52.91
C MET A 1 31.56 27.81 51.52
N SER A 2 31.92 27.07 50.48
CA SER A 2 31.55 27.34 49.09
C SER A 2 30.80 26.11 48.57
N LEU A 3 29.47 26.19 48.54
CA LEU A 3 28.62 25.22 47.89
C LEU A 3 28.04 25.89 46.64
N ARG A 4 28.77 25.72 45.55
CA ARG A 4 28.25 25.83 44.20
C ARG A 4 27.84 24.40 43.83
N ASP A 5 26.54 24.13 43.71
CA ASP A 5 26.11 23.06 42.81
C ASP A 5 24.84 23.49 42.08
N GLY A 6 25.05 23.99 40.87
CA GLY A 6 24.02 24.37 39.93
C GLY A 6 23.49 23.14 39.21
N SER A 7 22.68 22.33 39.88
CA SER A 7 22.02 21.16 39.30
C SER A 7 20.52 21.37 39.05
N SER A 8 20.09 22.61 38.83
CA SER A 8 18.72 22.96 38.39
C SER A 8 18.52 22.93 36.85
N HIS A 9 19.42 22.32 36.09
CA HIS A 9 19.32 22.25 34.62
C HIS A 9 19.55 20.85 34.06
N VAL A 10 19.01 19.84 34.73
CA VAL A 10 18.56 18.66 33.98
C VAL A 10 17.08 18.90 33.66
N GLU A 11 16.86 19.90 32.80
CA GLU A 11 15.67 19.94 31.95
C GLU A 11 15.67 18.59 31.26
N GLN A 12 14.85 17.69 31.78
CA GLN A 12 14.60 16.39 31.26
C GLN A 12 13.92 16.60 29.92
N THR A 13 14.72 16.87 28.88
CA THR A 13 14.33 16.77 27.49
C THR A 13 13.93 15.33 27.29
N ARG A 14 12.65 15.03 27.57
CA ARG A 14 11.97 13.87 27.05
C ARG A 14 12.08 14.01 25.54
N HIS A 15 13.12 13.41 24.97
CA HIS A 15 13.13 13.16 23.55
C HIS A 15 11.89 12.29 23.33
N PRO A 16 10.89 12.75 22.56
CA PRO A 16 9.79 11.89 22.17
C PRO A 16 10.45 10.77 21.36
N VAL A 17 10.70 9.63 22.02
CA VAL A 17 10.78 8.36 21.31
C VAL A 17 9.54 8.39 20.44
N ILE A 18 9.73 8.33 19.12
CA ILE A 18 8.63 8.26 18.16
C ILE A 18 7.96 6.90 18.41
N GLU A 19 7.25 6.77 19.53
CA GLU A 19 6.22 5.78 19.69
C GLU A 19 5.23 6.14 18.61
N SER A 20 5.31 5.43 17.49
CA SER A 20 4.24 5.41 16.51
C SER A 20 2.96 5.23 17.29
N SER A 21 2.20 6.32 17.44
CA SER A 21 1.10 6.33 18.40
C SER A 21 0.12 5.25 17.98
N THR A 22 -0.55 4.61 18.94
CA THR A 22 -1.59 3.61 18.63
C THR A 22 -2.60 4.17 17.62
N THR A 23 -2.81 5.49 17.64
CA THR A 23 -3.57 6.25 16.64
C THR A 23 -2.97 6.19 15.23
N ALA A 24 -1.67 6.46 15.05
CA ALA A 24 -1.00 6.39 13.75
C ALA A 24 -1.08 4.98 13.12
N ARG A 25 -0.88 3.92 13.92
CA ARG A 25 -1.04 2.54 13.45
C ARG A 25 -2.47 2.23 13.02
N LYS A 26 -3.46 2.67 13.80
CA LYS A 26 -4.88 2.51 13.45
C LYS A 26 -5.23 3.24 12.16
N ILE A 27 -4.78 4.49 11.99
CA ILE A 27 -5.02 5.27 10.77
C ILE A 27 -4.39 4.56 9.56
N ALA A 28 -3.13 4.13 9.66
CA ALA A 28 -2.47 3.42 8.57
C ALA A 28 -3.20 2.11 8.20
N ALA A 29 -3.68 1.36 9.20
CA ALA A 29 -4.46 0.14 8.97
C ALA A 29 -5.80 0.44 8.28
N VAL A 30 -6.53 1.45 8.74
CA VAL A 30 -7.81 1.88 8.14
C VAL A 30 -7.60 2.33 6.71
N THR A 31 -6.67 3.25 6.44
CA THR A 31 -6.37 3.74 5.08
C THR A 31 -6.05 2.59 4.13
N ARG A 32 -5.22 1.65 4.58
CA ARG A 32 -4.85 0.47 3.79
C ARG A 32 -6.05 -0.42 3.50
N ILE A 33 -6.87 -0.71 4.51
CA ILE A 33 -8.07 -1.56 4.36
C ILE A 33 -9.08 -0.87 3.44
N SER A 34 -9.35 0.41 3.63
CA SER A 34 -10.24 1.20 2.77
C SER A 34 -9.78 1.17 1.32
N MET A 35 -8.49 1.40 1.05
CA MET A 35 -7.95 1.32 -0.30
C MET A 35 -8.10 -0.08 -0.91
N GLY A 36 -7.79 -1.14 -0.14
CA GLY A 36 -7.97 -2.52 -0.59
C GLY A 36 -9.42 -2.86 -0.90
N LEU A 37 -10.36 -2.43 -0.06
CA LEU A 37 -11.80 -2.59 -0.29
C LEU A 37 -12.26 -1.87 -1.55
N LEU A 38 -11.75 -0.66 -1.86
CA LEU A 38 -12.08 0.04 -3.10
C LEU A 38 -11.66 -0.77 -4.35
N PHE A 39 -10.48 -1.40 -4.33
CA PHE A 39 -10.04 -2.25 -5.44
C PHE A 39 -10.85 -3.54 -5.58
N LEU A 40 -11.18 -4.21 -4.46
CA LEU A 40 -12.04 -5.41 -4.47
C LEU A 40 -13.45 -5.05 -4.93
N TRP A 41 -13.96 -3.92 -4.47
CA TRP A 41 -15.26 -3.41 -4.90
C TRP A 41 -15.26 -3.13 -6.39
N ALA A 42 -14.24 -2.45 -6.93
CA ALA A 42 -14.14 -2.20 -8.35
C ALA A 42 -14.07 -3.48 -9.19
N PHE A 43 -13.41 -4.53 -8.68
CA PHE A 43 -13.43 -5.86 -9.29
C PHE A 43 -14.84 -6.45 -9.27
N ALA A 44 -15.50 -6.52 -8.10
CA ALA A 44 -16.84 -7.07 -7.94
C ALA A 44 -17.91 -6.31 -8.76
N ASP A 45 -17.83 -4.99 -8.81
CA ASP A 45 -18.71 -4.13 -9.60
C ASP A 45 -18.50 -4.36 -11.10
N LYS A 46 -17.26 -4.47 -11.58
CA LYS A 46 -17.00 -4.75 -13.00
C LYS A 46 -17.38 -6.18 -13.39
N THR A 47 -17.24 -7.16 -12.50
CA THR A 47 -17.66 -8.53 -12.81
C THR A 47 -19.18 -8.61 -12.92
N SER A 48 -19.91 -8.01 -11.97
CA SER A 48 -21.36 -8.21 -11.82
C SER A 48 -22.21 -7.11 -12.46
N GLY A 49 -21.68 -5.88 -12.61
CA GLY A 49 -22.38 -4.74 -13.21
C GLY A 49 -23.56 -4.22 -12.39
N TRP A 50 -23.35 -3.96 -11.10
CA TRP A 50 -24.41 -3.50 -10.19
C TRP A 50 -24.92 -2.07 -10.45
N GLY A 51 -24.38 -1.37 -11.46
CA GLY A 51 -24.89 -0.08 -11.92
C GLY A 51 -24.38 1.13 -11.13
N TYR A 52 -23.50 0.94 -10.15
CA TYR A 52 -22.91 2.06 -9.39
C TYR A 52 -21.80 2.78 -10.15
N ALA A 53 -20.86 2.03 -10.71
CA ALA A 53 -19.79 2.58 -11.56
C ALA A 53 -19.77 1.91 -12.95
N THR A 54 -20.15 0.64 -13.04
CA THR A 54 -20.25 -0.12 -14.29
C THR A 54 -21.71 -0.44 -14.58
N SER A 55 -22.22 0.00 -15.74
CA SER A 55 -23.54 -0.42 -16.20
C SER A 55 -23.58 -1.93 -16.45
N SER A 56 -24.75 -2.55 -16.29
CA SER A 56 -24.90 -3.99 -16.49
C SER A 56 -24.44 -4.43 -17.89
N THR A 57 -24.68 -3.64 -18.94
CA THR A 57 -24.19 -3.91 -20.31
C THR A 57 -22.66 -4.03 -20.40
N ASN A 58 -21.92 -3.31 -19.55
CA ASN A 58 -20.47 -3.29 -19.54
C ASN A 58 -19.86 -4.29 -18.53
N ALA A 59 -20.69 -5.08 -17.85
CA ALA A 59 -20.23 -6.09 -16.91
C ALA A 59 -19.50 -7.23 -17.63
N VAL A 60 -18.48 -7.80 -16.99
CA VAL A 60 -17.74 -8.95 -17.54
C VAL A 60 -18.67 -10.14 -17.77
N VAL A 61 -19.64 -10.38 -16.87
CA VAL A 61 -20.63 -11.46 -17.03
C VAL A 61 -21.50 -11.30 -18.28
N ASN A 62 -21.65 -10.08 -18.80
CA ASN A 62 -22.43 -9.77 -20.00
C ASN A 62 -21.53 -9.61 -21.24
N GLY A 63 -20.25 -9.96 -21.15
CA GLY A 63 -19.28 -9.84 -22.25
C GLY A 63 -18.66 -8.45 -22.40
N GLY A 64 -18.86 -7.55 -21.42
CA GLY A 64 -18.21 -6.25 -21.39
C GLY A 64 -16.70 -6.35 -21.17
N SER A 65 -15.94 -5.48 -21.82
CA SER A 65 -14.49 -5.41 -21.67
C SER A 65 -14.08 -4.33 -20.65
N PRO A 66 -13.39 -4.71 -19.55
CA PRO A 66 -12.85 -3.77 -18.58
C PRO A 66 -11.82 -2.80 -19.14
N THR A 67 -11.00 -3.24 -20.10
CA THR A 67 -9.91 -2.41 -20.66
C THR A 67 -10.37 -1.51 -21.78
N THR A 68 -11.46 -1.85 -22.50
CA THR A 68 -11.97 -1.00 -23.59
C THR A 68 -12.23 0.43 -23.12
N GLY A 69 -12.90 0.63 -21.99
CA GLY A 69 -13.18 1.98 -21.48
C GLY A 69 -11.93 2.75 -21.04
N PHE A 70 -10.89 2.05 -20.58
CA PHE A 70 -9.69 2.68 -20.02
C PHE A 70 -8.63 2.96 -21.10
N LEU A 71 -8.37 1.98 -21.98
CA LEU A 71 -7.32 2.05 -22.98
C LEU A 71 -7.76 2.75 -24.26
N SER A 72 -9.06 2.74 -24.60
CA SER A 72 -9.58 3.55 -25.73
C SER A 72 -9.47 5.04 -25.47
N GLY A 73 -9.52 5.45 -24.19
CA GLY A 73 -9.39 6.83 -23.73
C GLY A 73 -7.97 7.42 -23.81
N VAL A 74 -6.95 6.63 -24.17
CA VAL A 74 -5.57 7.13 -24.27
C VAL A 74 -5.38 7.86 -25.60
N HIS A 75 -5.42 9.20 -25.55
CA HIS A 75 -5.32 10.05 -26.75
C HIS A 75 -3.95 10.69 -26.96
N VAL A 76 -3.13 10.73 -25.92
CA VAL A 76 -1.84 11.44 -25.92
C VAL A 76 -0.71 10.50 -25.53
N GLY A 77 0.39 10.52 -26.30
CA GLY A 77 1.63 9.82 -25.99
C GLY A 77 2.12 8.84 -27.07
N PRO A 78 3.42 8.48 -27.04
CA PRO A 78 4.08 7.66 -28.07
C PRO A 78 3.51 6.23 -28.18
N PHE A 79 2.83 5.74 -27.13
CA PHE A 79 2.23 4.40 -27.08
C PHE A 79 0.70 4.40 -27.21
N ALA A 80 0.08 5.54 -27.49
CA ALA A 80 -1.38 5.65 -27.53
C ALA A 80 -2.03 4.70 -28.57
N GLY A 81 -1.38 4.50 -29.73
CA GLY A 81 -1.81 3.53 -30.74
C GLY A 81 -1.74 2.08 -30.23
N THR A 82 -0.61 1.70 -29.62
CA THR A 82 -0.39 0.35 -29.07
C THR A 82 -1.39 0.02 -27.97
N LEU A 83 -1.60 0.93 -27.02
CA LEU A 83 -2.54 0.72 -25.90
C LEU A 83 -3.98 0.61 -26.39
N ARG A 84 -4.38 1.44 -27.36
CA ARG A 84 -5.69 1.29 -28.01
C ARG A 84 -5.83 -0.03 -28.77
N GLY A 85 -4.77 -0.51 -29.40
CA GLY A 85 -4.74 -1.82 -30.06
C GLY A 85 -4.92 -3.00 -29.08
N TRP A 86 -4.62 -2.81 -27.80
CA TRP A 86 -4.84 -3.81 -26.75
C TRP A 86 -6.19 -3.66 -26.03
N ALA A 87 -6.91 -2.56 -26.28
CA ALA A 87 -8.21 -2.30 -25.68
C ALA A 87 -9.22 -3.37 -26.12
N GLY A 88 -9.79 -4.12 -25.18
CA GLY A 88 -10.71 -5.21 -25.50
C GLY A 88 -10.05 -6.55 -25.84
N ALA A 89 -8.73 -6.65 -25.73
CA ALA A 89 -8.06 -7.93 -25.88
C ALA A 89 -8.36 -8.84 -24.67
N TRP A 90 -8.76 -10.08 -24.92
CA TRP A 90 -9.14 -11.04 -23.88
C TRP A 90 -8.08 -11.20 -22.78
N TRP A 91 -6.80 -11.21 -23.15
CA TRP A 91 -5.69 -11.34 -22.22
C TRP A 91 -5.47 -10.05 -21.40
N ALA A 92 -5.69 -8.89 -22.02
CA ALA A 92 -5.56 -7.59 -21.37
C ALA A 92 -6.68 -7.41 -20.33
N ASP A 93 -7.90 -7.82 -20.67
CA ASP A 93 -9.05 -7.83 -19.76
C ASP A 93 -8.80 -8.74 -18.56
N TRP A 94 -8.26 -9.93 -18.80
CA TRP A 94 -7.88 -10.86 -17.74
C TRP A 94 -6.78 -10.32 -16.83
N LEU A 95 -5.71 -9.75 -17.40
CA LEU A 95 -4.61 -9.14 -16.63
C LEU A 95 -5.09 -7.93 -15.83
N PHE A 96 -5.97 -7.12 -16.39
CA PHE A 96 -6.54 -5.96 -15.71
C PHE A 96 -7.37 -6.39 -14.50
N MET A 97 -8.20 -7.42 -14.67
CA MET A 97 -8.99 -8.02 -13.59
C MET A 97 -8.12 -8.68 -12.52
N ALA A 98 -7.14 -9.47 -12.94
CA ALA A 98 -6.17 -10.09 -12.02
C ALA A 98 -5.36 -9.04 -11.25
N GLY A 99 -5.02 -7.92 -11.90
CA GLY A 99 -4.34 -6.79 -11.27
C GLY A 99 -5.19 -6.10 -10.20
N LEU A 100 -6.46 -5.80 -10.49
CA LEU A 100 -7.39 -5.22 -9.51
C LEU A 100 -7.59 -6.13 -8.30
N LEU A 101 -7.84 -7.42 -8.54
CA LEU A 101 -7.99 -8.43 -7.48
C LEU A 101 -6.70 -8.59 -6.68
N GLY A 102 -5.56 -8.71 -7.36
CA GLY A 102 -4.25 -8.92 -6.76
C GLY A 102 -3.82 -7.76 -5.88
N ILE A 103 -3.90 -6.52 -6.37
CA ILE A 103 -3.56 -5.32 -5.59
C ILE A 103 -4.51 -5.14 -4.42
N GLY A 104 -5.81 -5.34 -4.65
CA GLY A 104 -6.81 -5.26 -3.61
C GLY A 104 -6.57 -6.26 -2.47
N LEU A 105 -6.29 -7.53 -2.79
CA LEU A 105 -5.94 -8.56 -1.81
C LEU A 105 -4.59 -8.25 -1.14
N ALA A 106 -3.60 -7.77 -1.88
CA ALA A 106 -2.30 -7.40 -1.31
C ALA A 106 -2.44 -6.27 -0.27
N LEU A 107 -3.29 -5.27 -0.53
CA LEU A 107 -3.62 -4.20 0.41
C LEU A 107 -4.38 -4.72 1.62
N LEU A 108 -5.43 -5.53 1.42
CA LEU A 108 -6.21 -6.11 2.52
C LEU A 108 -5.37 -7.01 3.43
N LEU A 109 -4.56 -7.88 2.85
CA LEU A 109 -3.72 -8.81 3.60
C LEU A 109 -2.45 -8.13 4.18
N GLY A 110 -2.09 -6.95 3.68
CA GLY A 110 -0.88 -6.24 4.10
C GLY A 110 0.40 -6.85 3.60
N VAL A 111 0.33 -7.61 2.51
CA VAL A 111 1.49 -8.33 1.96
C VAL A 111 2.58 -7.35 1.56
N GLY A 112 2.25 -6.16 1.06
CA GLY A 112 3.23 -5.12 0.75
C GLY A 112 4.10 -4.71 1.95
N LEU A 113 3.51 -4.61 3.15
CA LEU A 113 4.26 -4.30 4.38
C LEU A 113 5.13 -5.48 4.85
N ARG A 114 4.63 -6.71 4.67
CA ARG A 114 5.38 -7.94 5.00
C ARG A 114 6.56 -8.14 4.05
N LEU A 115 6.36 -7.92 2.75
CA LEU A 115 7.43 -7.97 1.75
C LEU A 115 8.44 -6.83 1.95
N ALA A 116 8.00 -5.62 2.29
CA ALA A 116 8.91 -4.54 2.65
C ALA A 116 9.75 -4.88 3.90
N ALA A 117 9.15 -5.49 4.92
CA ALA A 117 9.87 -5.94 6.11
C ALA A 117 10.89 -7.05 5.83
N ILE A 118 10.51 -8.07 5.04
CA ILE A 118 11.40 -9.17 4.64
C ILE A 118 12.51 -8.67 3.72
N GLY A 119 12.18 -7.85 2.72
CA GLY A 119 13.14 -7.26 1.79
C GLY A 119 14.13 -6.31 2.48
N ALA A 120 13.65 -5.47 3.42
CA ALA A 120 14.54 -4.67 4.24
C ALA A 120 15.46 -5.53 5.12
N GLY A 121 14.93 -6.64 5.68
CA GLY A 121 15.69 -7.59 6.49
C GLY A 121 16.77 -8.34 5.71
N HIS A 122 16.43 -8.88 4.54
CA HIS A 122 17.31 -9.70 3.71
C HIS A 122 18.31 -8.86 2.90
N THR A 123 17.86 -7.78 2.26
CA THR A 123 18.68 -7.04 1.30
C THR A 123 19.66 -6.08 1.98
N TRP A 124 19.27 -5.46 3.09
CA TRP A 124 20.10 -4.46 3.77
C TRP A 124 20.82 -5.01 5.01
N GLY A 125 20.56 -6.26 5.38
CA GLY A 125 21.09 -6.86 6.62
C GLY A 125 20.71 -6.06 7.87
N LEU A 126 19.69 -5.20 7.78
CA LEU A 126 19.41 -4.19 8.79
C LEU A 126 19.01 -4.84 10.11
N GLY A 127 18.31 -5.98 10.09
CA GLY A 127 17.97 -6.75 11.30
C GLY A 127 19.21 -7.23 12.07
N ASN A 128 20.17 -7.85 11.40
CA ASN A 128 21.43 -8.31 12.01
C ASN A 128 22.37 -7.16 12.37
N ARG A 129 22.28 -6.02 11.66
CA ARG A 129 23.09 -4.82 11.90
C ARG A 129 22.55 -3.98 13.05
N TRP A 130 21.23 -3.78 13.14
CA TRP A 130 20.57 -3.13 14.29
C TRP A 130 20.76 -3.95 15.57
N ALA A 131 20.60 -5.27 15.51
CA ALA A 131 20.85 -6.17 16.65
C ALA A 131 22.32 -6.17 17.12
N ARG A 132 23.26 -5.68 16.29
CA ARG A 132 24.65 -5.45 16.69
C ARG A 132 24.83 -4.09 17.34
N VAL A 133 24.12 -3.08 16.85
CA VAL A 133 24.11 -1.72 17.38
C VAL A 133 23.42 -1.65 18.75
N THR A 134 22.33 -2.39 18.98
CA THR A 134 21.60 -2.37 20.27
C THR A 134 22.17 -3.29 21.34
N ARG A 135 23.08 -4.21 21.01
CA ARG A 135 23.61 -5.20 21.96
C ARG A 135 24.50 -4.62 23.08
N HIS A 136 24.98 -3.39 22.91
CA HIS A 136 25.91 -2.75 23.85
C HIS A 136 25.26 -1.70 24.76
N GLN A 137 23.93 -1.59 24.77
CA GLN A 137 23.23 -0.52 25.47
C GLN A 137 22.64 -1.06 26.79
N PRO A 138 23.25 -0.75 27.96
CA PRO A 138 22.86 -1.33 29.26
C PRO A 138 21.49 -0.87 29.77
N TRP A 139 20.86 0.11 29.12
CA TRP A 139 19.56 0.67 29.49
C TRP A 139 18.36 -0.08 28.86
N LEU A 140 18.60 -1.13 28.05
CA LEU A 140 17.56 -1.99 27.46
C LEU A 140 17.28 -3.26 28.27
N ARG A 141 17.76 -3.33 29.51
CA ARG A 141 17.43 -4.38 30.49
C ARG A 141 16.64 -3.80 31.64
#